data_AF-W4EVC8-F1
#
_entry.id   AF-W4EVC8-F1
#
_cell.length_a   1.000
_cell.length_b   1.000
_cell.length_c   1.000
_cell.angle_alpha   90.00
_cell.angle_beta   90.00
_cell.angle_gamma   90.00
#
_symmetry.space_group_name_H-M   'P 1'
#
loop_
_entity.id
_entity.type
_entity.pdbx_description
1 polymer ?
#
loop_
_entity_poly.entity_id
_entity_poly.type
_entity_poly.pdbx_seq_one_letter_code
_entity_poly.pdbx_strand_id
1 'polypeptide(L)' 'MGFEGFEGFEMTEEKVRKLKPIVEKILSRKHGRDIKLYNLTICGVPLGDESSNEDQQNRQPN' A
#
# COMPACT_ATOMS: atom_id res chain seq x y z
N MET A 1 14.37 18.18 -11.30
CA MET A 1 12.95 18.45 -11.58
C MET A 1 12.19 18.08 -10.31
N GLY A 2 12.00 19.07 -9.41
CA GLY A 2 11.34 18.84 -8.13
C GLY A 2 9.83 18.85 -8.31
N PHE A 3 9.13 17.88 -7.71
CA PHE A 3 7.68 17.90 -7.62
C PHE A 3 7.31 18.93 -6.54
N GLU A 4 6.97 20.15 -6.95
CA GLU A 4 6.36 21.17 -6.09
C GLU A 4 4.88 20.85 -5.88
N GLY A 5 4.62 20.06 -4.86
CA GLY A 5 3.30 19.78 -4.33
C GLY A 5 3.53 18.91 -3.11
N PHE A 6 2.97 19.30 -1.95
CA PHE A 6 3.20 18.70 -0.62
C PHE A 6 4.32 19.34 0.24
N GLU A 7 4.63 20.63 0.11
CA GLU A 7 5.35 21.33 1.19
C GLU A 7 4.48 21.29 2.47
N GLY A 8 4.86 20.40 3.40
CA GLY A 8 4.19 20.18 4.68
C GLY A 8 3.33 18.91 4.79
N PHE A 9 3.11 18.17 3.70
CA PHE A 9 2.42 16.87 3.79
C PHE A 9 3.43 15.73 3.75
N GLU A 10 3.95 15.38 4.94
CA GLU A 10 4.72 14.16 5.11
C GLU A 10 3.79 12.96 4.88
N MET A 11 4.06 12.20 3.82
CA MET A 11 3.34 10.96 3.49
C MET A 11 3.92 9.84 4.35
N THR A 12 3.43 9.72 5.57
CA THR A 12 3.83 8.67 6.52
C THR A 12 3.04 7.39 6.29
N GLU A 13 3.61 6.26 6.71
CA GLU A 13 2.94 4.96 6.70
C GLU A 13 1.56 5.01 7.38
N GLU A 14 1.46 5.72 8.52
CA GLU A 14 0.20 5.86 9.25
C GLU A 14 -0.90 6.51 8.41
N LYS A 15 -0.57 7.58 7.67
CA LYS A 15 -1.54 8.25 6.79
C LYS A 15 -1.96 7.34 5.64
N VAL A 16 -1.04 6.56 5.08
CA VAL A 16 -1.36 5.65 3.98
C VAL A 16 -2.19 4.45 4.45
N ARG A 17 -1.93 3.92 5.64
CA ARG A 17 -2.79 2.92 6.29
C ARG A 17 -4.21 3.45 6.50
N LYS A 18 -4.38 4.73 6.85
CA LYS A 18 -5.70 5.40 6.96
C LYS A 18 -6.38 5.59 5.60
N LEU A 19 -5.61 5.81 4.53
CA LEU A 19 -6.14 5.98 3.17
C LEU A 19 -6.54 4.66 2.51
N LYS A 20 -5.84 3.56 2.81
CA LYS A 20 -6.11 2.20 2.27
C LYS A 20 -7.61 1.85 2.23
N PRO A 21 -8.35 1.84 3.36
CA PRO A 21 -9.77 1.47 3.35
C PRO A 21 -10.66 2.47 2.60
N ILE A 22 -10.27 3.74 2.55
CA ILE A 22 -11.03 4.78 1.85
C ILE A 22 -10.91 4.56 0.34
N VAL A 23 -9.70 4.30 -0.15
CA VAL A 23 -9.43 4.04 -1.57
C VAL A 23 -10.09 2.73 -2.00
N GLU A 24 -9.98 1.66 -1.21
CA GLU A 24 -10.67 0.38 -1.45
C GLU A 24 -12.18 0.60 -1.61
N LYS A 25 -12.81 1.33 -0.68
CA LYS A 25 -14.25 1.62 -0.73
C LYS A 25 -14.64 2.42 -1.99
N ILE A 26 -13.86 3.43 -2.36
CA ILE A 26 -14.11 4.25 -3.56
C ILE A 26 -13.99 3.41 -4.83
N LEU A 27 -12.94 2.61 -4.94
CA LEU A 27 -12.71 1.73 -6.08
C LEU A 27 -13.80 0.67 -6.18
N SER A 28 -14.18 0.07 -5.04
CA SER A 28 -15.25 -0.93 -5.02
C SER A 28 -16.58 -0.36 -5.50
N ARG A 29 -16.93 0.86 -5.08
CA ARG A 29 -18.12 1.56 -5.56
C ARG A 29 -18.04 1.88 -7.06
N LYS A 30 -16.87 2.28 -7.55
CA LYS A 30 -16.66 2.66 -8.96
C LYS A 30 -16.75 1.45 -9.89
N HIS A 31 -16.23 0.30 -9.47
CA HIS A 31 -16.14 -0.90 -10.31
C HIS A 31 -17.24 -1.92 -10.03
N GLY A 32 -18.10 -1.71 -9.03
CA GLY A 32 -19.19 -2.62 -8.68
C GLY A 32 -18.73 -3.98 -8.16
N ARG A 33 -17.51 -4.08 -7.63
CA ARG A 33 -16.91 -5.31 -7.10
C ARG A 33 -16.02 -4.99 -5.90
N ASP A 34 -15.78 -5.95 -5.02
CA ASP A 34 -14.85 -5.78 -3.90
C ASP A 34 -13.41 -5.67 -4.43
N ILE A 35 -12.73 -4.58 -4.11
CA ILE A 35 -11.33 -4.32 -4.47
C ILE A 35 -10.52 -4.17 -3.19
N LYS A 36 -9.50 -5.03 -3.06
CA LYS A 36 -8.52 -4.98 -1.97
C LYS A 36 -7.13 -4.60 -2.47
N LEU A 37 -6.44 -3.75 -1.71
CA LEU A 37 -5.08 -3.31 -2.02
C LEU A 37 -4.10 -4.12 -1.16
N TYR A 38 -3.16 -4.81 -1.79
CA TYR A 38 -2.24 -5.73 -1.10
C TYR A 38 -0.81 -5.24 -0.97
N ASN A 39 -0.36 -4.34 -1.84
CA ASN A 39 1.01 -3.86 -1.83
C ASN A 39 0.99 -2.35 -2.08
N LEU A 40 1.23 -1.58 -1.02
CA LEU A 40 1.24 -0.12 -1.07
C LEU A 40 2.67 0.36 -1.04
N THR A 41 3.08 1.17 -2.01
CA THR A 41 4.44 1.70 -2.09
C THR A 41 4.40 3.22 -1.93
N ILE A 42 5.13 3.74 -0.94
CA ILE A 42 5.33 5.17 -0.74
C ILE A 42 6.75 5.52 -1.18
N CYS A 43 6.90 6.41 -2.17
CA CYS A 43 8.21 6.92 -2.59
C CYS A 43 9.25 5.81 -2.90
N GLY A 44 8.79 4.67 -3.44
CA GLY A 44 9.64 3.50 -3.74
C GLY A 44 9.86 2.54 -2.56
N VAL A 45 9.34 2.85 -1.37
CA VAL A 45 9.38 1.97 -0.20
C VAL A 45 8.06 1.22 -0.07
N PRO A 46 8.04 -0.12 -0.18
CA PRO A 46 6.84 -0.91 0.09
C PRO A 46 6.51 -0.80 1.59
N LEU A 47 5.26 -0.48 1.89
CA LEU A 47 4.72 -0.62 3.24
C LEU A 47 4.60 -2.11 3.51
N GLY A 48 5.36 -2.61 4.47
CA GLY A 48 5.25 -4.00 4.89
C GLY A 48 3.87 -4.25 5.47
N ASP A 49 3.05 -5.07 4.81
CA ASP A 49 1.88 -5.66 5.45
C ASP A 49 2.39 -6.68 6.47
N GLU A 50 1.99 -6.54 7.74
CA GLU A 50 2.33 -7.44 8.87
C GLU A 50 1.74 -8.87 8.71
N SER A 51 1.50 -9.33 7.48
CA SER A 51 0.94 -10.65 7.18
C SER A 51 1.61 -11.30 5.97
N SER A 52 2.83 -10.91 5.63
CA SER A 52 3.65 -11.60 4.62
C SER A 52 5.00 -12.01 5.23
N ASN A 53 4.95 -12.72 6.34
CA ASN A 53 6.09 -13.49 6.82
C ASN A 53 5.79 -14.97 6.61
N GLU A 54 5.77 -15.44 5.36
CA GLU A 54 5.82 -16.88 5.07
C GLU A 54 6.21 -17.24 3.61
N ASP A 55 6.26 -16.32 2.65
CA ASP A 55 6.59 -16.65 1.24
C ASP A 55 8.01 -16.30 0.79
N GLN A 56 8.98 -16.22 1.71
CA GLN A 56 10.41 -16.09 1.34
C GLN A 56 11.37 -17.10 1.98
N GLN A 57 10.90 -18.11 2.70
CA GLN A 57 11.79 -19.15 3.26
C GLN A 57 11.34 -20.59 2.98
N ASN A 58 10.69 -20.86 1.85
CA ASN A 58 10.43 -22.25 1.43
C ASN A 58 10.50 -22.50 -0.08
N ARG A 59 11.64 -22.12 -0.68
CA ARG A 59 12.22 -22.85 -1.81
C ARG A 59 13.57 -23.46 -1.39
N GLN A 60 13.52 -24.41 -0.45
CA GLN A 60 14.50 -25.52 -0.39
C GLN A 60 14.16 -26.50 -1.56
N PRO A 61 14.93 -27.54 -1.96
CA PRO A 61 16.09 -28.19 -1.32
C PRO A 61 17.21 -28.68 -2.30
N ASN A 62 18.24 -29.31 -1.70
CA ASN A 62 19.28 -30.21 -2.26
C ASN A 62 20.42 -29.62 -3.09
#